data_AF-A0A526YVJ6-F1
#
_entry.id   AF-A0A526YVJ6-F1
#
_cell.length_a   1.000
_cell.length_b   1.000
_cell.length_c   1.000
_cell.angle_alpha   90.00
_cell.angle_beta   90.00
_cell.angle_gamma   90.00
#
_symmetry.space_group_name_H-M   'P 1'
#
loop_
_entity.id
_entity.type
_entity.pdbx_description
1 polymer ?
#
loop_
_entity_poly.entity_id
_entity_poly.type
_entity_poly.pdbx_seq_one_letter_code
_entity_poly.pdbx_strand_id
1 'polypeptide(L)' 'MIAGIDHFVLTVSSVEDTCAFYQRVLGFNRLDEPDRPTALLFGTQKINVHEAGHTFEPKAKAPTPG' A
#
# COMPACT_ATOMS: atom_id res chain seq x y z
N MET A 1 -0.17 20.00 16.41
CA MET A 1 1.10 19.26 16.57
C MET A 1 0.96 17.96 15.80
N ILE A 2 1.94 17.60 14.96
CA ILE A 2 1.91 16.33 14.19
C ILE A 2 2.46 15.22 15.08
N ALA A 3 1.75 14.09 15.19
CA ALA A 3 2.14 12.98 16.07
C ALA A 3 3.02 11.92 15.39
N GLY A 4 2.94 11.80 14.06
CA GLY A 4 3.68 10.80 13.29
C GLY A 4 3.05 10.54 11.93
N ILE A 5 3.55 9.51 11.25
CA ILE A 5 2.99 9.01 9.99
C ILE A 5 2.03 7.87 10.32
N ASP A 6 0.81 7.93 9.79
CA ASP A 6 -0.19 6.87 9.93
C ASP A 6 -0.02 5.81 8.83
N HIS A 7 0.09 6.24 7.58
CA HIS A 7 0.34 5.39 6.42
C HIS A 7 0.92 6.18 5.25
N PHE A 8 1.33 5.46 4.22
CA PHE A 8 1.62 6.01 2.90
C PHE A 8 1.12 5.06 1.80
N VAL A 9 1.14 5.53 0.56
CA VAL A 9 0.69 4.78 -0.61
C VAL A 9 1.89 4.38 -1.46
N LEU A 10 1.98 3.11 -1.84
CA LEU A 10 2.89 2.64 -2.88
C LEU A 10 2.11 2.41 -4.16
N THR A 11 2.55 3.03 -5.26
CA THR A 11 2.13 2.63 -6.60
C THR A 11 3.07 1.55 -7.09
N VAL A 12 2.52 0.43 -7.57
CA VAL A 12 3.30 -0.76 -7.92
C VAL A 12 2.84 -1.34 -9.24
N SER A 13 3.67 -2.14 -9.90
CA SER A 13 3.28 -2.81 -11.14
C SER A 13 2.30 -3.97 -10.93
N SER A 14 2.30 -4.58 -9.74
CA SER A 14 1.46 -5.73 -9.38
C SER A 14 1.19 -5.71 -7.86
N VAL A 15 -0.08 -5.63 -7.48
CA VAL A 15 -0.49 -5.69 -6.06
C VAL A 15 -0.15 -7.05 -5.46
N GLU A 16 -0.37 -8.13 -6.20
CA GLU A 16 -0.13 -9.50 -5.75
C GLU A 16 1.35 -9.76 -5.48
N ASP A 17 2.24 -9.40 -6.41
CA ASP A 17 3.68 -9.63 -6.25
C ASP A 17 4.25 -8.79 -5.10
N THR A 18 3.79 -7.55 -4.98
CA THR A 18 4.15 -6.65 -3.88
C THR A 18 3.72 -7.24 -2.55
N CYS A 19 2.45 -7.66 -2.43
CA CYS A 19 1.95 -8.23 -1.19
C CYS A 19 2.71 -9.51 -0.82
N ALA A 20 2.92 -10.41 -1.78
CA ALA A 20 3.67 -11.64 -1.57
C ALA A 20 5.11 -11.35 -1.09
N PHE A 21 5.77 -10.33 -1.64
CA PHE A 21 7.10 -9.91 -1.20
C PHE A 21 7.10 -9.44 0.26
N TYR A 22 6.24 -8.48 0.62
CA TYR A 22 6.21 -7.91 1.96
C TYR A 22 5.73 -8.90 3.03
N GLN A 23 4.79 -9.78 2.69
CA GLN A 23 4.36 -10.87 3.55
C GLN A 23 5.52 -11.85 3.81
N ARG A 24 6.24 -12.26 2.77
CA ARG A 24 7.34 -13.24 2.88
C ARG A 24 8.60 -12.69 3.55
N VAL A 25 8.99 -11.46 3.21
CA VAL A 25 10.28 -10.90 3.60
C VAL A 25 10.19 -10.16 4.93
N LEU A 26 9.12 -9.40 5.16
CA LEU A 26 8.96 -8.58 6.37
C LEU A 26 7.85 -9.09 7.31
N GLY A 27 7.10 -10.13 6.93
CA GLY A 27 6.03 -10.67 7.76
C GLY A 27 4.81 -9.75 7.88
N PHE A 28 4.60 -8.86 6.92
CA PHE A 28 3.43 -7.96 6.93
C PHE A 28 2.15 -8.75 6.67
N ASN A 29 1.01 -8.21 7.10
CA ASN A 29 -0.29 -8.83 6.86
C ASN A 29 -1.04 -8.09 5.75
N ARG A 30 -1.50 -8.82 4.74
CA ARG A 30 -2.39 -8.26 3.72
C ARG A 30 -3.80 -8.09 4.29
N LEU A 31 -4.40 -6.94 3.99
CA LEU A 31 -5.80 -6.63 4.26
C LEU A 31 -6.48 -6.22 2.96
N ASP A 32 -7.51 -6.96 2.58
CA ASP A 32 -8.41 -6.63 1.48
C ASP A 32 -9.79 -6.33 2.06
N GLU A 33 -10.32 -5.15 1.74
CA GLU A 33 -11.65 -4.72 2.15
C GLU A 33 -12.45 -4.31 0.90
N PRO A 34 -13.75 -4.62 0.83
CA PRO A 34 -14.61 -4.12 -0.25
C PRO A 34 -14.53 -2.59 -0.35
N ASP A 35 -14.43 -2.09 -1.59
CA ASP A 35 -14.36 -0.65 -1.90
C ASP A 35 -13.19 0.11 -1.24
N ARG A 36 -12.13 -0.61 -0.85
CA ARG A 36 -10.90 -0.03 -0.29
C ARG A 36 -9.67 -0.54 -1.04
N PRO A 37 -8.58 0.26 -1.08
CA PRO A 37 -7.31 -0.24 -1.59
C PRO A 37 -6.78 -1.36 -0.69
N THR A 38 -6.16 -2.37 -1.30
CA THR A 38 -5.39 -3.38 -0.57
C THR A 38 -4.33 -2.70 0.30
N ALA A 39 -4.16 -3.18 1.53
CA ALA A 39 -3.20 -2.65 2.47
C ALA A 39 -2.28 -3.74 3.03
N LEU A 40 -1.04 -3.34 3.34
CA LEU A 40 -0.07 -4.13 4.09
C LEU A 40 0.06 -3.55 5.50
N LEU A 41 -0.34 -4.32 6.50
CA LEU A 41 -0.33 -3.94 7.91
C LEU A 41 0.99 -4.34 8.58
N PHE A 42 1.54 -3.43 9.38
CA PHE A 42 2.74 -3.67 10.20
C PHE A 42 2.73 -2.79 11.46
N GLY A 43 2.93 -3.42 12.62
CA GLY A 43 2.80 -2.72 13.90
C GLY A 43 1.44 -2.03 14.02
N THR A 44 1.45 -0.70 14.15
CA THR A 44 0.24 0.15 14.21
C THR A 44 0.06 1.02 12.97
N GLN A 45 0.79 0.75 11.88
CA GLN A 45 0.77 1.52 10.64
C GLN A 45 0.41 0.61 9.45
N LYS A 46 0.18 1.22 8.29
CA LYS A 46 -0.07 0.48 7.05
C LYS A 46 0.56 1.12 5.83
N ILE A 47 0.68 0.33 4.76
CA ILE A 47 0.96 0.81 3.40
C ILE A 47 -0.25 0.45 2.56
N ASN A 48 -0.89 1.44 1.93
CA ASN A 48 -1.88 1.14 0.89
C ASN A 48 -1.14 0.87 -0.42
N VAL A 49 -1.55 -0.17 -1.14
CA VAL A 49 -0.91 -0.61 -2.38
C VAL A 49 -1.87 -0.36 -3.53
N HIS A 50 -1.46 0.49 -4.47
CA HIS A 50 -2.22 0.80 -5.67
C HIS A 50 -1.48 0.26 -6.89
N GLU A 51 -2.18 -0.43 -7.78
CA GLU A 51 -1.59 -0.84 -9.04
C GLU A 51 -1.44 0.35 -9.99
N ALA A 52 -0.36 0.37 -10.76
CA ALA A 52 -0.14 1.31 -11.83
C ALA A 52 -1.26 1.18 -12.88
N GLY A 53 -2.03 2.24 -13.08
CA GLY A 53 -3.20 2.23 -13.95
C GLY A 53 -4.53 2.05 -13.21
N HIS A 54 -4.52 1.53 -11.98
CA HIS A 54 -5.71 1.37 -11.11
C HIS A 54 -5.50 2.06 -9.75
N THR A 55 -5.26 3.36 -9.81
CA THR A 55 -5.03 4.19 -8.61
C THR A 55 -6.33 4.83 -8.11
N PHE A 56 -6.48 4.93 -6.80
CA PHE A 56 -7.51 5.75 -6.16
C PHE A 56 -7.09 7.23 -6.07
N GLU A 57 -8.06 8.13 -6.09
CA GLU A 57 -7.84 9.56 -5.83
C GLU A 57 -8.14 9.92 -4.36
N PRO A 58 -7.39 10.86 -3.75
CA PRO A 58 -6.27 11.62 -4.34
C PRO A 58 -4.97 10.79 -4.36
N LYS A 59 -4.14 11.01 -5.38
CA LYS A 59 -2.79 10.40 -5.49
C LYS A 59 -1.68 11.44 -5.68
N ALA A 60 -0.44 11.00 -5.56
CA ALA A 60 0.73 11.83 -5.87
C ALA A 60 0.66 12.35 -7.32
N LYS A 61 1.24 13.53 -7.59
CA LYS A 61 1.19 14.16 -8.92
C LYS A 61 1.82 13.32 -10.03
N ALA A 62 2.89 12.58 -9.71
CA ALA A 62 3.58 11.69 -10.63
C ALA A 62 3.96 10.41 -9.87
N PRO A 63 2.99 9.51 -9.61
CA PRO A 63 3.27 8.24 -8.97
C PRO A 63 4.02 7.36 -9.97
N THR A 64 5.18 6.84 -9.58
CA THR A 64 5.95 5.90 -10.39
C THR A 64 5.82 4.51 -9.75
N PRO A 65 5.60 3.45 -10.54
CA PRO A 65 5.63 2.10 -10.01
C PRO A 65 6.99 1.82 -9.38
N GLY A 66 6.98 1.36 -8.12
CA GLY A 66 8.16 0.83 -7.43
C GLY A 66 8.52 -0.57 -7.90
#